data_AF-A0A3A1YNU6-F1
#
_entry.id   AF-A0A3A1YNU6-F1
#
_cell.length_a   1.000
_cell.length_b   1.000
_cell.length_c   1.000
_cell.angle_alpha   90.00
_cell.angle_beta   90.00
_cell.angle_gamma   90.00
#
_symmetry.space_group_name_H-M   'P 1'
#
loop_
_entity.id
_entity.type
_entity.pdbx_description
1 polymer ?
#
loop_
_entity_poly.entity_id
_entity_poly.type
_entity_poly.pdbx_seq_one_letter_code
_entity_poly.pdbx_strand_id
1 'polypeptide(L)'
;MSVMSLFAPPAAMAPADRNARRHMVARLGLAWLGMMQVMMFAFPGYLRNQPMSVENQLFLDEAVVLLNWLSLVLTVPVILYCAWPVWKGALGRSRSHVITMDVPVALGISAAFIPSVYATWVNHGEVYFESVTMFVAFLLTARYLEFCAQQTMAHGAFHKTIQSLRHVLSAGADRVALWFTVVQLTLAALAGAYWFVFAPEHAVAVTVALLVISCPCALAMSVPTAIAAAHASLYQRQHVSSRHLEQLSKDTTRVAHQNLYGSMMWHLLLTPLAALGYVQPWLAAITMLVSSLAVAVNALRLYRRQSYELAHVWAGGPAGSRLG
;
A
#
# COMPACT_ATOMS: atom_id res chain seq x y z
N MET A 1 25.35 19.23 -3.87
CA MET A 1 24.50 18.27 -3.15
C MET A 1 23.33 17.91 -4.06
N SER A 2 23.47 16.88 -4.92
CA SER A 2 22.31 16.43 -5.69
C SER A 2 21.38 15.72 -4.72
N VAL A 3 20.15 16.19 -4.63
CA VAL A 3 19.10 15.49 -3.90
C VAL A 3 18.88 14.20 -4.68
N MET A 4 19.47 13.11 -4.19
CA MET A 4 19.35 11.81 -4.84
C MET A 4 17.87 11.44 -4.76
N SER A 5 17.16 11.60 -5.87
CA SER A 5 15.76 11.22 -5.97
C SER A 5 15.69 9.74 -5.62
N LEU A 6 14.83 9.36 -4.67
CA LEU A 6 14.53 7.96 -4.35
C LEU A 6 14.12 7.17 -5.61
N PHE A 7 13.68 7.89 -6.65
CA PHE A 7 13.30 7.37 -7.95
C PHE A 7 14.45 7.38 -8.98
N ALA A 8 15.64 7.88 -8.66
CA ALA A 8 16.78 7.83 -9.55
C ALA A 8 17.35 6.40 -9.59
N PRO A 9 17.50 5.78 -10.77
CA PRO A 9 18.18 4.49 -10.89
C PRO A 9 19.62 4.57 -10.37
N PRO A 10 20.09 3.58 -9.58
CA PRO A 10 21.52 3.43 -9.28
C PRO A 10 22.34 3.37 -10.58
N ALA A 11 23.51 4.03 -10.58
CA ALA A 11 24.35 4.14 -11.78
C ALA A 11 24.85 2.78 -12.30
N ALA A 12 24.99 1.78 -11.42
CA ALA A 12 25.34 0.41 -11.77
C ALA A 12 24.20 -0.53 -11.33
N MET A 13 23.34 -0.95 -12.26
CA MET A 13 22.31 -1.99 -12.04
C MET A 13 22.52 -3.13 -13.01
N ALA A 14 22.36 -4.37 -12.53
CA ALA A 14 22.34 -5.53 -13.40
C ALA A 14 21.18 -5.44 -14.42
N PRO A 15 21.32 -6.00 -15.63
CA PRO A 15 20.27 -5.97 -16.66
C PRO A 15 18.93 -6.56 -16.17
N ALA A 16 18.99 -7.61 -15.33
CA ALA A 16 17.82 -8.24 -14.73
C ALA A 16 17.03 -7.29 -13.80
N ASP A 17 17.72 -6.55 -12.93
CA ASP A 17 17.11 -5.59 -11.99
C ASP A 17 16.47 -4.41 -12.72
N ARG A 18 17.10 -3.96 -13.82
CA ARG A 18 16.55 -2.93 -14.69
C ARG A 18 15.24 -3.39 -15.35
N ASN A 19 15.17 -4.65 -15.79
CA ASN A 19 13.95 -5.19 -16.38
C ASN A 19 12.84 -5.37 -15.34
N ALA A 20 13.17 -5.88 -14.16
CA ALA A 20 12.23 -6.01 -13.04
C ALA A 20 11.60 -4.65 -12.66
N ARG A 21 12.42 -3.59 -12.59
CA ARG A 21 11.94 -2.23 -12.34
C ARG A 21 11.00 -1.72 -13.42
N ARG A 22 11.34 -1.89 -14.71
CA ARG A 22 10.49 -1.48 -15.84
C ARG A 22 9.12 -2.14 -15.77
N HIS A 23 9.08 -3.44 -15.49
CA HIS A 23 7.82 -4.16 -15.32
C HIS A 23 7.01 -3.66 -14.12
N MET A 24 7.64 -3.32 -12.99
CA MET A 24 6.92 -2.75 -11.84
C MET A 24 6.32 -1.37 -12.15
N VAL A 25 7.07 -0.50 -12.84
CA VAL A 25 6.56 0.82 -13.26
C VAL A 25 5.41 0.67 -14.26
N ALA A 26 5.52 -0.27 -15.21
CA ALA A 26 4.45 -0.53 -16.17
C ALA A 26 3.16 -1.04 -15.48
N ARG A 27 3.29 -1.97 -14.53
CA ARG A 27 2.15 -2.45 -13.71
C ARG A 27 1.52 -1.33 -12.90
N LEU A 28 2.36 -0.48 -12.28
CA LEU A 28 1.88 0.67 -11.51
C LEU A 28 1.10 1.64 -12.39
N GLY A 29 1.67 2.04 -13.53
CA GLY A 29 1.01 2.96 -14.47
C GLY A 29 -0.31 2.41 -14.98
N LEU A 30 -0.34 1.13 -15.39
CA LEU A 30 -1.56 0.48 -15.85
C LEU A 30 -2.62 0.35 -14.74
N ALA A 31 -2.21 0.05 -13.50
CA ALA A 31 -3.13 -0.02 -12.37
C ALA A 31 -3.78 1.33 -12.04
N TRP A 32 -3.01 2.42 -12.03
CA TRP A 32 -3.55 3.76 -11.80
C TRP A 32 -4.46 4.23 -12.93
N LEU A 33 -4.08 3.98 -14.19
CA LEU A 33 -4.95 4.27 -15.33
C LEU A 33 -6.24 3.47 -15.26
N GLY A 34 -6.17 2.16 -14.99
CA GLY A 34 -7.34 1.30 -14.81
C GLY A 34 -8.24 1.80 -13.69
N MET A 35 -7.67 2.14 -12.52
CA MET A 35 -8.42 2.71 -11.40
C MET A 35 -9.16 4.00 -11.79
N MET A 36 -8.49 4.95 -12.45
CA MET A 36 -9.12 6.21 -12.85
C MET A 36 -10.29 6.01 -13.82
N GLN A 37 -10.12 5.14 -14.83
CA GLN A 37 -11.17 4.88 -15.81
C GLN A 37 -12.36 4.12 -15.20
N VAL A 38 -12.09 3.10 -14.39
CA VAL A 38 -13.14 2.30 -13.75
C VAL A 38 -13.91 3.11 -12.70
N MET A 39 -13.24 3.98 -11.95
CA MET A 39 -13.91 4.94 -11.05
C MET A 39 -14.85 5.89 -11.79
N MET A 40 -14.41 6.40 -12.95
CA MET A 40 -15.25 7.27 -13.78
C MET A 40 -16.50 6.53 -14.28
N PHE A 41 -16.36 5.26 -14.65
CA PHE A 41 -17.47 4.43 -15.13
C PHE A 41 -18.40 3.92 -14.03
N ALA A 42 -17.94 3.83 -12.78
CA ALA A 42 -18.78 3.51 -11.63
C ALA A 42 -19.73 4.66 -11.23
N PHE A 43 -19.45 5.89 -11.68
CA PHE A 43 -20.19 7.08 -11.26
C PHE A 43 -21.71 7.01 -11.47
N PRO A 44 -22.23 6.57 -12.64
CA PRO A 44 -23.67 6.47 -12.86
C PRO A 44 -24.36 5.47 -11.92
N GLY A 45 -23.67 4.43 -11.47
CA GLY A 45 -24.20 3.49 -10.48
C GLY A 45 -24.57 4.16 -9.15
N TYR A 46 -23.79 5.16 -8.73
CA TYR A 46 -24.09 5.94 -7.52
C TYR A 46 -25.29 6.87 -7.67
N LEU A 47 -25.60 7.30 -8.90
CA LEU A 47 -26.75 8.16 -9.18
C LEU A 47 -28.07 7.39 -9.30
N ARG A 48 -28.02 6.05 -9.39
CA ARG A 48 -29.18 5.18 -9.63
C ARG A 48 -30.29 5.34 -8.61
N ASN A 49 -29.94 5.65 -7.36
CA ASN A 49 -30.91 5.77 -6.26
C ASN A 49 -31.45 7.21 -6.07
N GLN A 50 -31.06 8.17 -6.92
CA GLN A 50 -31.55 9.54 -6.82
C GLN A 50 -32.92 9.70 -7.52
N PRO A 51 -33.84 10.50 -6.95
CA PRO A 51 -35.14 10.74 -7.57
C PRO A 51 -34.98 11.50 -8.89
N MET A 52 -35.30 10.83 -9.99
CA MET A 52 -35.26 11.37 -11.36
C MET A 52 -36.54 11.04 -12.13
N SER A 53 -36.78 11.67 -13.28
CA SER A 53 -37.88 11.29 -14.18
C SER A 53 -37.70 9.85 -14.69
N VAL A 54 -38.81 9.18 -15.00
CA VAL A 54 -38.81 7.77 -15.45
C VAL A 54 -37.93 7.57 -16.70
N GLU A 55 -37.96 8.51 -17.65
CA GLU A 55 -37.14 8.47 -18.86
C GLU A 55 -35.63 8.54 -18.54
N ASN A 56 -35.23 9.42 -17.62
CA ASN A 56 -33.83 9.55 -17.20
C ASN A 56 -33.35 8.31 -16.43
N GLN A 57 -34.23 7.66 -15.64
CA GLN A 57 -33.90 6.43 -14.93
C GLN A 57 -33.63 5.27 -15.90
N LEU A 58 -34.48 5.09 -16.92
CA LEU A 58 -34.30 4.06 -17.95
C LEU A 58 -32.99 4.25 -18.73
N PHE A 59 -32.69 5.48 -19.15
CA PHE A 59 -31.42 5.79 -19.82
C PHE A 59 -30.21 5.51 -18.91
N LEU A 60 -30.30 5.87 -17.63
CA LEU A 60 -29.23 5.63 -16.66
C LEU A 60 -29.01 4.14 -16.42
N ASP A 61 -30.07 3.33 -16.33
CA ASP A 61 -29.97 1.89 -16.16
C ASP A 61 -29.27 1.22 -17.36
N GLU A 62 -29.61 1.61 -18.60
CA GLU A 62 -28.91 1.12 -19.79
C GLU A 62 -27.44 1.54 -19.81
N ALA A 63 -27.15 2.78 -19.46
CA ALA A 63 -25.79 3.29 -19.36
C ALA A 63 -24.98 2.52 -18.30
N VAL A 64 -25.56 2.23 -17.13
CA VAL A 64 -24.92 1.45 -16.06
C VAL A 64 -24.55 0.05 -16.54
N VAL A 65 -25.43 -0.64 -17.26
CA VAL A 65 -25.13 -1.97 -17.81
C VAL A 65 -23.93 -1.91 -18.76
N LEU A 66 -23.94 -0.97 -19.71
CA LEU A 66 -22.84 -0.81 -20.68
C LEU A 66 -21.51 -0.45 -20.00
N LEU A 67 -21.55 0.45 -19.01
CA LEU A 67 -20.38 0.87 -18.25
C LEU A 67 -19.85 -0.24 -17.33
N ASN A 68 -20.69 -1.13 -16.82
CA ASN A 68 -20.27 -2.32 -16.07
C ASN A 68 -19.48 -3.29 -16.95
N TRP A 69 -19.93 -3.52 -18.18
CA TRP A 69 -19.17 -4.31 -19.16
C TRP A 69 -17.81 -3.69 -19.49
N LEU A 70 -17.76 -2.37 -19.71
CA LEU A 70 -16.49 -1.65 -19.92
C LEU A 70 -15.57 -1.74 -18.69
N SER A 71 -16.14 -1.59 -17.50
CA SER A 71 -15.41 -1.71 -16.23
C SER A 71 -14.84 -3.11 -16.02
N LEU A 72 -15.58 -4.16 -16.39
CA LEU A 72 -15.10 -5.54 -16.40
C LEU A 72 -13.88 -5.70 -17.32
N VAL A 73 -13.99 -5.26 -18.57
CA VAL A 73 -12.92 -5.36 -19.57
C VAL A 73 -11.65 -4.64 -19.11
N LEU A 74 -11.78 -3.47 -18.49
CA LEU A 74 -10.64 -2.72 -17.95
C LEU A 74 -10.06 -3.33 -16.67
N THR A 75 -10.87 -4.01 -15.86
CA THR A 75 -10.45 -4.60 -14.59
C THR A 75 -9.68 -5.91 -14.80
N VAL A 76 -10.02 -6.68 -15.84
CA VAL A 76 -9.32 -7.94 -16.19
C VAL A 76 -7.79 -7.78 -16.30
N PRO A 77 -7.22 -6.85 -17.10
CA PRO A 77 -5.77 -6.68 -17.17
C PRO A 77 -5.16 -6.19 -15.85
N VAL A 78 -5.90 -5.41 -15.05
CA VAL A 78 -5.44 -5.01 -13.71
C VAL A 78 -5.29 -6.23 -12.80
N ILE A 79 -6.26 -7.14 -12.81
CA ILE A 79 -6.21 -8.36 -11.99
C ILE A 79 -5.16 -9.35 -12.49
N LEU A 80 -5.10 -9.59 -13.81
CA LEU A 80 -4.22 -10.63 -14.36
C LEU A 80 -2.76 -10.17 -14.42
N TYR A 81 -2.49 -8.93 -14.85
CA TYR A 81 -1.13 -8.43 -15.05
C TYR A 81 -0.62 -7.60 -13.88
N CYS A 82 -1.42 -6.63 -13.39
CA CYS A 82 -0.97 -5.72 -12.32
C CYS A 82 -0.91 -6.44 -10.97
N ALA A 83 -1.93 -7.21 -10.60
CA ALA A 83 -1.96 -7.96 -9.35
C ALA A 83 -1.12 -9.27 -9.37
N TRP A 84 -0.42 -9.58 -10.46
CA TRP A 84 0.48 -10.75 -10.54
C TRP A 84 1.44 -10.95 -9.35
N PRO A 85 2.11 -9.90 -8.81
CA PRO A 85 2.97 -10.06 -7.63
C PRO A 85 2.22 -10.59 -6.40
N VAL A 86 0.95 -10.24 -6.25
CA VAL A 86 0.08 -10.71 -5.16
C VAL A 86 -0.26 -12.18 -5.36
N TRP A 87 -0.69 -12.55 -6.57
CA TRP A 87 -1.00 -13.95 -6.90
C TRP A 87 0.21 -14.86 -6.70
N LYS A 88 1.38 -14.43 -7.19
CA LYS A 88 2.63 -15.19 -7.02
C LYS A 88 2.98 -15.36 -5.54
N GLY A 89 2.80 -14.33 -4.72
CA GLY A 89 3.03 -14.39 -3.28
C GLY A 89 2.04 -15.29 -2.54
N ALA A 90 0.76 -15.28 -2.94
CA ALA A 90 -0.27 -16.14 -2.37
C ALA A 90 -0.09 -17.62 -2.77
N LEU A 91 0.29 -17.88 -4.03
CA LEU A 91 0.51 -19.23 -4.59
C LEU A 91 1.87 -19.83 -4.20
N GLY A 92 2.85 -19.01 -3.80
CA GLY A 92 4.18 -19.44 -3.36
C GLY A 92 4.21 -20.26 -2.05
N ARG A 93 3.05 -20.70 -1.54
CA ARG A 93 2.94 -21.56 -0.35
C ARG A 93 3.39 -22.97 -0.68
N SER A 94 4.69 -23.22 -0.54
CA SER A 94 5.20 -24.58 -0.32
C SER A 94 6.55 -24.52 0.38
N ARG A 95 6.52 -24.39 1.73
CA ARG A 95 7.45 -24.98 2.73
C ARG A 95 7.90 -24.11 3.92
N SER A 96 7.63 -22.81 3.97
CA SER A 96 7.87 -22.02 5.20
C SER A 96 6.54 -21.65 5.86
N HIS A 97 6.43 -21.92 7.16
CA HIS A 97 5.24 -21.74 8.01
C HIS A 97 4.95 -20.26 8.34
N VAL A 98 5.12 -19.36 7.36
CA VAL A 98 4.90 -17.91 7.52
C VAL A 98 3.78 -17.49 6.59
N ILE A 99 2.64 -17.08 7.18
CA ILE A 99 1.52 -16.54 6.41
C ILE A 99 1.93 -15.14 5.96
N THR A 100 2.13 -14.96 4.65
CA THR A 100 2.45 -13.68 4.05
C THR A 100 1.18 -12.85 3.87
N MET A 101 1.32 -11.52 3.89
CA MET A 101 0.21 -10.56 3.67
C MET A 101 -0.52 -10.76 2.33
N ASP A 102 0.07 -11.50 1.41
CA ASP A 102 -0.39 -11.67 0.04
C ASP A 102 -1.64 -12.55 -0.04
N VAL A 103 -1.84 -13.45 0.93
CA VAL A 103 -2.98 -14.38 0.93
C VAL A 103 -4.30 -13.68 1.27
N PRO A 104 -4.45 -12.93 2.38
CA PRO A 104 -5.68 -12.18 2.65
C PRO A 104 -6.00 -11.18 1.54
N VAL A 105 -4.97 -10.51 0.99
CA VAL A 105 -5.09 -9.54 -0.11
C VAL A 105 -5.61 -10.21 -1.38
N ALA A 106 -5.06 -11.36 -1.77
CA ALA A 106 -5.51 -12.15 -2.91
C ALA A 106 -6.97 -12.60 -2.74
N LEU A 107 -7.32 -13.11 -1.55
CA LEU A 107 -8.70 -13.49 -1.23
C LEU A 107 -9.67 -12.31 -1.34
N GLY A 108 -9.29 -11.13 -0.84
CA GLY A 108 -10.11 -9.91 -0.96
C GLY A 108 -10.36 -9.49 -2.41
N ILE A 109 -9.32 -9.51 -3.25
CA ILE A 109 -9.44 -9.23 -4.69
C ILE A 109 -10.39 -10.24 -5.35
N SER A 110 -10.22 -11.54 -5.07
CA SER A 110 -11.09 -12.59 -5.61
C SER A 110 -12.54 -12.44 -5.13
N ALA A 111 -12.75 -12.18 -3.85
CA ALA A 111 -14.06 -12.07 -3.22
C ALA A 111 -14.85 -10.85 -3.70
N ALA A 112 -14.19 -9.76 -4.10
CA ALA A 112 -14.86 -8.62 -4.71
C ALA A 112 -15.04 -8.77 -6.23
N PHE A 113 -14.07 -9.38 -6.92
CA PHE A 113 -14.12 -9.52 -8.37
C PHE A 113 -15.15 -10.55 -8.83
N ILE A 114 -15.16 -11.76 -8.26
CA ILE A 114 -16.02 -12.85 -8.74
C ILE A 114 -17.52 -12.49 -8.67
N PRO A 115 -18.05 -11.96 -7.55
CA PRO A 115 -19.44 -11.52 -7.50
C PRO A 115 -19.74 -10.37 -8.46
N SER A 116 -18.78 -9.45 -8.68
CA SER A 116 -18.94 -8.35 -9.62
C SER A 116 -19.05 -8.83 -11.08
N VAL A 117 -18.29 -9.87 -11.46
CA VAL A 117 -18.42 -10.52 -12.77
C VAL A 117 -19.81 -11.18 -12.89
N TYR A 118 -20.24 -11.89 -11.85
CA TYR A 118 -21.54 -12.54 -11.83
C TYR A 118 -22.69 -11.52 -11.95
N ALA A 119 -22.66 -10.44 -11.18
CA ALA A 119 -23.64 -9.36 -11.23
C ALA A 119 -23.71 -8.68 -12.60
N THR A 120 -22.54 -8.49 -13.24
CA THR A 120 -22.46 -7.93 -14.60
C THR A 120 -23.09 -8.87 -15.63
N TRP A 121 -22.90 -10.18 -15.49
CA TRP A 121 -23.48 -11.16 -16.42
C TRP A 121 -25.01 -11.23 -16.28
N VAL A 122 -25.50 -11.31 -15.04
CA VAL A 122 -26.94 -11.40 -14.75
C VAL A 122 -27.65 -10.05 -14.99
N ASN A 123 -26.91 -8.98 -15.27
CA ASN A 123 -27.39 -7.59 -15.33
C ASN A 123 -28.16 -7.19 -14.06
N HIS A 124 -27.80 -7.78 -12.93
CA HIS A 124 -28.50 -7.61 -11.67
C HIS A 124 -27.52 -7.71 -10.50
N GLY A 125 -27.60 -6.74 -9.58
CA GLY A 125 -26.73 -6.63 -8.43
C GLY A 125 -25.70 -5.52 -8.54
N GLU A 126 -25.05 -5.24 -7.41
CA GLU A 126 -24.03 -4.20 -7.28
C GLU A 126 -22.67 -4.70 -7.75
N VAL A 127 -21.92 -3.82 -8.41
CA VAL A 127 -20.64 -4.13 -9.06
C VAL A 127 -19.51 -3.32 -8.41
N TYR A 128 -18.41 -3.98 -8.06
CA TYR A 128 -17.33 -3.41 -7.23
C TYR A 128 -15.96 -3.41 -7.94
N PHE A 129 -15.94 -3.38 -9.28
CA PHE A 129 -14.70 -3.31 -10.06
C PHE A 129 -13.81 -2.11 -9.67
N GLU A 130 -14.46 -1.01 -9.33
CA GLU A 130 -13.84 0.23 -8.89
C GLU A 130 -13.05 0.03 -7.58
N SER A 131 -13.63 -0.63 -6.58
CA SER A 131 -12.94 -0.94 -5.33
C SER A 131 -11.77 -1.90 -5.54
N VAL A 132 -11.90 -2.89 -6.45
CA VAL A 132 -10.81 -3.83 -6.78
C VAL A 132 -9.62 -3.12 -7.43
N THR A 133 -9.88 -2.31 -8.45
CA THR A 133 -8.84 -1.58 -9.19
C THR A 133 -8.13 -0.55 -8.31
N MET A 134 -8.89 0.15 -7.44
CA MET A 134 -8.34 1.06 -6.43
C MET A 134 -7.38 0.34 -5.49
N PHE A 135 -7.82 -0.79 -4.94
CA PHE A 135 -7.02 -1.57 -4.01
C PHE A 135 -5.70 -2.05 -4.65
N VAL A 136 -5.75 -2.57 -5.88
CA VAL A 136 -4.56 -3.00 -6.62
C VAL A 136 -3.61 -1.84 -6.91
N ALA A 137 -4.11 -0.67 -7.31
CA ALA A 137 -3.29 0.51 -7.60
C ALA A 137 -2.55 1.02 -6.36
N PHE A 138 -3.23 1.14 -5.23
CA PHE A 138 -2.60 1.56 -3.97
C PHE A 138 -1.62 0.53 -3.43
N LEU A 139 -1.96 -0.76 -3.48
CA LEU A 139 -1.06 -1.83 -3.07
C LEU A 139 0.23 -1.85 -3.92
N LEU A 140 0.11 -1.70 -5.25
CA LEU A 140 1.27 -1.62 -6.14
C LEU A 140 2.11 -0.36 -5.88
N THR A 141 1.47 0.76 -5.55
CA THR A 141 2.19 1.98 -5.16
C THR A 141 3.05 1.73 -3.94
N ALA A 142 2.47 1.12 -2.90
CA ALA A 142 3.19 0.75 -1.69
C ALA A 142 4.36 -0.19 -1.99
N ARG A 143 4.14 -1.25 -2.79
CA ARG A 143 5.20 -2.19 -3.19
C ARG A 143 6.27 -1.56 -4.08
N TYR A 144 5.90 -0.62 -4.94
CA TYR A 144 6.86 0.10 -5.78
C TYR A 144 7.74 1.02 -4.94
N LEU A 145 7.15 1.74 -3.98
CA LEU A 145 7.90 2.53 -3.01
C LEU A 145 8.84 1.64 -2.20
N GLU A 146 8.37 0.47 -1.76
CA GLU A 146 9.19 -0.54 -1.10
C GLU A 146 10.35 -1.01 -2.00
N PHE A 147 10.07 -1.36 -3.25
CA PHE A 147 11.08 -1.80 -4.21
C PHE A 147 12.16 -0.75 -4.48
N CYS A 148 11.78 0.52 -4.65
CA CYS A 148 12.73 1.63 -4.79
C CYS A 148 13.61 1.77 -3.54
N ALA A 149 12.99 1.68 -2.37
CA ALA A 149 13.68 1.63 -1.08
C ALA A 149 14.71 0.49 -1.03
N GLN A 150 14.30 -0.72 -1.43
CA GLN A 150 15.16 -1.92 -1.43
C GLN A 150 16.29 -1.86 -2.47
N GLN A 151 16.06 -1.30 -3.65
CA GLN A 151 17.11 -1.20 -4.68
C GLN A 151 18.27 -0.30 -4.25
N THR A 152 18.00 0.67 -3.38
CA THR A 152 19.05 1.50 -2.77
C THR A 152 19.87 0.69 -1.74
N MET A 153 19.36 -0.46 -1.28
CA MET A 153 19.97 -1.32 -0.26
C MET A 153 20.97 -2.37 -0.77
N ALA A 154 21.06 -2.60 -2.09
CA ALA A 154 21.85 -3.72 -2.64
C ALA A 154 23.38 -3.52 -2.56
N HIS A 155 23.85 -2.32 -2.22
CA HIS A 155 25.27 -1.96 -2.26
C HIS A 155 25.68 -1.22 -0.98
N GLY A 156 26.59 -1.80 -0.19
CA GLY A 156 27.19 -1.13 0.96
C GLY A 156 27.90 -2.07 1.96
N ALA A 157 28.95 -1.57 2.62
CA ALA A 157 29.72 -2.32 3.62
C ALA A 157 28.88 -2.78 4.83
N PHE A 158 27.75 -2.10 5.09
CA PHE A 158 26.86 -2.34 6.23
C PHE A 158 25.59 -3.15 5.87
N HIS A 159 25.52 -3.71 4.66
CA HIS A 159 24.35 -4.43 4.15
C HIS A 159 23.88 -5.55 5.09
N LYS A 160 24.79 -6.40 5.58
CA LYS A 160 24.44 -7.55 6.45
C LYS A 160 23.79 -7.11 7.76
N THR A 161 24.31 -6.04 8.37
CA THR A 161 23.78 -5.50 9.64
C THR A 161 22.36 -4.98 9.43
N ILE A 162 22.14 -4.16 8.40
CA ILE A 162 20.82 -3.60 8.08
C ILE A 162 19.83 -4.71 7.67
N GLN A 163 20.28 -5.74 6.97
CA GLN A 163 19.45 -6.89 6.57
C GLN A 163 19.00 -7.72 7.78
N SER A 164 19.89 -7.93 8.76
CA SER A 164 19.54 -8.62 10.01
C SER A 164 18.49 -7.86 10.82
N LEU A 165 18.65 -6.53 10.94
CA LEU A 165 17.69 -5.66 11.60
C LEU A 165 16.33 -5.69 10.88
N ARG A 166 16.34 -5.61 9.54
CA ARG A 166 15.13 -5.71 8.73
C ARG A 166 14.39 -7.01 9.01
N HIS A 167 15.08 -8.15 8.99
CA HIS A 167 14.44 -9.46 9.17
C HIS A 167 13.73 -9.55 10.52
N VAL A 168 14.39 -9.09 11.60
CA VAL A 168 13.80 -9.08 12.96
C VAL A 168 12.59 -8.16 13.05
N LEU A 169 12.69 -6.94 12.50
CA LEU A 169 11.59 -5.97 12.56
C LEU A 169 10.41 -6.38 11.67
N SER A 170 10.67 -6.87 10.45
CA SER A 170 9.62 -7.31 9.51
C SER A 170 8.85 -8.51 10.05
N ALA A 171 9.51 -9.50 10.66
CA ALA A 171 8.82 -10.67 11.20
C ALA A 171 7.78 -10.30 12.29
N GLY A 172 8.11 -9.33 13.14
CA GLY A 172 7.19 -8.80 14.16
C GLY A 172 6.07 -7.96 13.54
N ALA A 173 6.43 -7.01 12.67
CA ALA A 173 5.49 -6.10 12.03
C ALA A 173 4.49 -6.83 11.13
N ASP A 174 4.93 -7.83 10.36
CA ASP A 174 4.07 -8.62 9.47
C ASP A 174 3.03 -9.41 10.26
N ARG A 175 3.42 -9.96 11.42
CA ARG A 175 2.49 -10.68 12.31
C ARG A 175 1.42 -9.74 12.88
N VAL A 176 1.83 -8.55 13.32
CA VAL A 176 0.90 -7.53 13.84
C VAL A 176 -0.04 -7.07 12.73
N ALA A 177 0.48 -6.74 11.55
CA ALA A 177 -0.30 -6.31 10.41
C ALA A 177 -1.30 -7.39 9.96
N LEU A 178 -0.89 -8.66 9.94
CA LEU A 178 -1.76 -9.77 9.58
C LEU A 178 -2.93 -9.93 10.56
N TRP A 179 -2.64 -9.99 11.87
CA TRP A 179 -3.70 -10.10 12.87
C TRP A 179 -4.64 -8.89 12.85
N PHE A 180 -4.09 -7.69 12.70
CA PHE A 180 -4.86 -6.47 12.52
C PHE A 180 -5.81 -6.57 11.32
N THR A 181 -5.33 -7.00 10.15
CA THR A 181 -6.17 -7.18 8.95
C THR A 181 -7.25 -8.23 9.17
N VAL A 182 -6.93 -9.37 9.80
CA VAL A 182 -7.93 -10.42 10.08
C VAL A 182 -9.04 -9.88 10.99
N VAL A 183 -8.68 -9.16 12.07
CA VAL A 183 -9.65 -8.53 12.97
C VAL A 183 -10.50 -7.52 12.20
N GLN A 184 -9.90 -6.67 11.39
CA GLN A 184 -10.62 -5.64 10.65
C GLN A 184 -11.59 -6.21 9.60
N LEU A 185 -11.18 -7.27 8.88
CA LEU A 185 -12.04 -7.96 7.93
C LEU A 185 -13.23 -8.63 8.65
N THR A 186 -12.99 -9.18 9.84
CA THR A 186 -14.05 -9.76 10.66
C THR A 186 -15.04 -8.67 11.11
N LEU A 187 -14.53 -7.51 11.56
CA LEU A 187 -15.37 -6.36 11.91
C LEU A 187 -16.16 -5.83 10.72
N ALA A 188 -15.55 -5.76 9.53
CA ALA A 188 -16.22 -5.35 8.29
C ALA A 188 -17.38 -6.29 7.95
N ALA A 189 -17.17 -7.61 8.04
CA ALA A 189 -18.21 -8.61 7.79
C ALA A 189 -19.36 -8.51 8.80
N LEU A 190 -19.05 -8.33 10.09
CA LEU A 190 -20.06 -8.19 11.14
C LEU A 190 -20.87 -6.90 11.00
N ALA A 191 -20.21 -5.76 10.75
CA ALA A 191 -20.88 -4.49 10.52
C ALA A 191 -21.73 -4.51 9.25
N GLY A 192 -21.22 -5.11 8.16
CA GLY A 192 -21.97 -5.29 6.93
C GLY A 192 -23.22 -6.14 7.13
N ALA A 193 -23.10 -7.26 7.85
CA ALA A 193 -24.24 -8.11 8.19
C ALA A 193 -25.28 -7.39 9.06
N TYR A 194 -24.83 -6.58 10.03
CA TYR A 194 -25.71 -5.76 10.86
C TYR A 194 -26.51 -4.77 10.01
N TRP A 195 -25.84 -3.96 9.20
CA TRP A 195 -26.52 -2.98 8.36
C TRP A 195 -27.42 -3.65 7.31
N PHE A 196 -27.05 -4.82 6.79
CA PHE A 196 -27.88 -5.57 5.85
C PHE A 196 -29.24 -5.98 6.45
N VAL A 197 -29.28 -6.29 7.75
CA VAL A 197 -30.52 -6.69 8.44
C VAL A 197 -31.36 -5.47 8.86
N PHE A 198 -30.74 -4.37 9.29
CA PHE A 198 -31.46 -3.24 9.89
C PHE A 198 -31.76 -2.07 8.92
N ALA A 199 -30.86 -1.79 7.97
CA ALA A 199 -30.97 -0.67 7.04
C ALA A 199 -30.12 -0.96 5.77
N PRO A 200 -30.64 -1.78 4.84
CA PRO A 200 -29.88 -2.30 3.70
C PRO A 200 -29.32 -1.20 2.78
N GLU A 201 -29.93 -0.02 2.78
CA GLU A 201 -29.48 1.16 2.03
C GLU A 201 -28.06 1.63 2.42
N HIS A 202 -27.62 1.38 3.67
CA HIS A 202 -26.30 1.77 4.16
C HIS A 202 -25.29 0.63 4.16
N ALA A 203 -25.74 -0.62 4.04
CA ALA A 203 -24.92 -1.81 4.18
C ALA A 203 -23.73 -1.83 3.21
N VAL A 204 -23.99 -1.49 1.94
CA VAL A 204 -22.95 -1.45 0.89
C VAL A 204 -21.91 -0.39 1.20
N ALA A 205 -22.33 0.85 1.47
CA ALA A 205 -21.43 1.97 1.73
C ALA A 205 -20.54 1.73 2.97
N VAL A 206 -21.13 1.23 4.06
CA VAL A 206 -20.41 0.91 5.30
C VAL A 206 -19.42 -0.23 5.09
N THR A 207 -19.85 -1.31 4.42
CA THR A 207 -18.99 -2.47 4.17
C THR A 207 -17.80 -2.09 3.30
N VAL A 208 -18.03 -1.37 2.21
CA VAL A 208 -16.95 -0.91 1.32
C VAL A 208 -16.00 0.02 2.07
N ALA A 209 -16.50 0.98 2.85
CA ALA A 209 -15.65 1.87 3.65
C ALA A 209 -14.77 1.09 4.64
N LEU A 210 -15.32 0.10 5.35
CA LEU A 210 -14.57 -0.75 6.29
C LEU A 210 -13.55 -1.64 5.58
N LEU A 211 -13.88 -2.18 4.40
CA LEU A 211 -12.93 -2.93 3.58
C LEU A 211 -11.77 -2.06 3.10
N VAL A 212 -12.04 -0.82 2.67
CA VAL A 212 -10.99 0.13 2.26
C VAL A 212 -10.10 0.48 3.46
N ILE A 213 -10.68 0.78 4.63
CA ILE A 213 -9.93 1.06 5.87
C ILE A 213 -9.16 -0.18 6.33
N SER A 214 -9.56 -1.40 5.95
CA SER A 214 -8.83 -2.61 6.32
C SER A 214 -7.50 -2.80 5.59
N CYS A 215 -7.22 -2.04 4.52
CA CYS A 215 -5.95 -2.14 3.82
C CYS A 215 -4.78 -1.77 4.75
N PRO A 216 -3.91 -2.72 5.14
CA PRO A 216 -2.81 -2.46 6.07
C PRO A 216 -1.62 -1.82 5.36
N CYS A 217 -1.85 -1.06 4.27
CA CYS A 217 -0.81 -0.66 3.35
C CYS A 217 0.28 0.21 4.03
N ALA A 218 -0.12 1.10 4.95
CA ALA A 218 0.80 1.90 5.76
C ALA A 218 1.54 1.08 6.85
N LEU A 219 0.87 0.07 7.43
CA LEU A 219 1.48 -0.85 8.41
C LEU A 219 2.60 -1.67 7.77
N ALA A 220 2.33 -2.26 6.61
CA ALA A 220 3.29 -3.08 5.86
C ALA A 220 4.52 -2.26 5.42
N MET A 221 4.35 -0.98 5.12
CA MET A 221 5.43 -0.08 4.74
C MET A 221 6.26 0.46 5.92
N SER A 222 5.84 0.25 7.17
CA SER A 222 6.46 0.88 8.34
C SER A 222 7.92 0.46 8.55
N VAL A 223 8.22 -0.84 8.43
CA VAL A 223 9.60 -1.37 8.56
C VAL A 223 10.43 -1.10 7.30
N PRO A 224 9.97 -1.41 6.07
CA PRO A 224 10.80 -1.22 4.88
C PRO A 224 11.20 0.23 4.65
N THR A 225 10.31 1.20 4.93
CA THR A 225 10.63 2.62 4.77
C THR A 225 11.65 3.12 5.79
N ALA A 226 11.53 2.71 7.05
CA ALA A 226 12.50 3.06 8.10
C ALA A 226 13.89 2.47 7.79
N ILE A 227 13.94 1.20 7.37
CA ILE A 227 15.17 0.51 6.98
C ILE A 227 15.81 1.15 5.75
N ALA A 228 15.01 1.55 4.77
CA ALA A 228 15.50 2.25 3.58
C ALA A 228 16.09 3.61 3.92
N ALA A 229 15.47 4.37 4.83
CA ALA A 229 16.01 5.63 5.34
C ALA A 229 17.36 5.44 6.04
N ALA A 230 17.48 4.39 6.87
CA ALA A 230 18.73 4.03 7.55
C ALA A 230 19.83 3.60 6.58
N HIS A 231 19.47 2.83 5.54
CA HIS A 231 20.42 2.43 4.51
C HIS A 231 20.86 3.63 3.68
N ALA A 232 19.94 4.51 3.30
CA ALA A 232 20.23 5.72 2.53
C ALA A 232 21.21 6.65 3.27
N SER A 233 21.13 6.75 4.61
CA SER A 233 22.12 7.52 5.39
C SER A 233 23.52 6.91 5.39
N LEU A 234 23.66 5.61 5.11
CA LEU A 234 24.93 4.89 5.09
C LEU A 234 25.52 4.69 3.68
N TYR A 235 24.75 4.88 2.61
CA TYR A 235 25.10 4.48 1.25
C TYR A 235 26.46 5.01 0.74
N GLN A 236 26.85 6.23 1.10
CA GLN A 236 28.13 6.83 0.68
C GLN A 236 29.26 6.69 1.70
N ARG A 237 29.07 5.89 2.77
CA ARG A 237 30.02 5.81 3.89
C ARG A 237 30.76 4.49 3.87
N GLN A 238 32.09 4.56 3.84
CA GLN A 238 32.96 3.37 3.94
C GLN A 238 33.22 2.97 5.41
N HIS A 239 33.29 3.95 6.32
CA HIS A 239 33.55 3.73 7.73
C HIS A 239 32.56 4.52 8.59
N VAL A 240 31.94 3.84 9.56
CA VAL A 240 31.02 4.42 10.55
C VAL A 240 31.37 3.81 11.91
N SER A 241 31.39 4.65 12.95
CA SER A 241 31.67 4.18 14.31
C SER A 241 30.61 3.17 14.78
N SER A 242 31.04 2.16 15.53
CA SER A 242 30.15 1.13 16.10
C SER A 242 29.04 1.74 16.96
N ARG A 243 29.34 2.79 17.74
CA ARG A 243 28.35 3.53 18.54
C ARG A 243 27.27 4.17 17.66
N HIS A 244 27.65 4.71 16.51
CA HIS A 244 26.68 5.36 15.60
C HIS A 244 25.82 4.32 14.88
N LEU A 245 26.38 3.16 14.52
CA LEU A 245 25.57 2.05 13.97
C LEU A 245 24.55 1.51 14.97
N GLU A 246 24.93 1.42 16.25
CA GLU A 246 24.00 1.04 17.32
C GLU A 246 22.89 2.08 17.50
N GLN A 247 23.26 3.38 17.52
CA GLN A 247 22.29 4.47 17.62
C GLN A 247 21.34 4.50 16.43
N LEU A 248 21.86 4.36 15.21
CA LEU A 248 21.07 4.27 13.99
C LEU A 248 20.08 3.09 14.04
N SER A 249 20.51 1.93 14.55
CA SER A 249 19.65 0.75 14.70
C SER A 249 18.51 1.01 15.70
N LYS A 250 18.81 1.66 16.83
CA LYS A 250 17.82 2.09 17.83
C LYS A 250 16.82 3.09 17.26
N ASP A 251 17.30 4.12 16.56
CA ASP A 251 16.46 5.15 15.95
C ASP A 251 15.59 4.57 14.82
N THR A 252 16.14 3.66 14.01
CA THR A 252 15.39 2.93 12.97
C THR A 252 14.27 2.10 13.56
N THR A 253 14.56 1.35 14.63
CA THR A 253 13.57 0.55 15.36
C THR A 253 12.46 1.44 15.93
N ARG A 254 12.83 2.57 16.55
CA ARG A 254 11.88 3.54 17.09
C ARG A 254 10.96 4.10 16.00
N VAL A 255 11.50 4.52 14.87
CA VAL A 255 10.71 5.06 13.75
C VAL A 255 9.82 3.98 13.12
N ALA A 256 10.32 2.76 12.98
CA ALA A 256 9.51 1.63 12.49
C ALA A 256 8.31 1.36 13.42
N HIS A 257 8.51 1.33 14.74
CA HIS A 257 7.41 1.18 15.70
C HIS A 257 6.46 2.38 15.71
N GLN A 258 6.97 3.61 15.64
CA GLN A 258 6.12 4.80 15.55
C GLN A 258 5.22 4.76 14.31
N ASN A 259 5.76 4.36 13.17
CA ASN A 259 5.01 4.21 11.93
C ASN A 259 3.96 3.10 12.04
N LEU A 260 4.35 1.95 12.58
CA LEU A 260 3.46 0.80 12.74
C LEU A 260 2.30 1.13 13.68
N TYR A 261 2.60 1.51 14.92
CA TYR A 261 1.57 1.79 15.92
C TYR A 261 0.78 3.07 15.62
N GLY A 262 1.41 4.08 15.04
CA GLY A 262 0.73 5.30 14.61
C GLY A 262 -0.28 5.03 13.50
N SER A 263 0.08 4.23 12.51
CA SER A 263 -0.84 3.81 11.45
C SER A 263 -1.96 2.92 12.01
N MET A 264 -1.65 1.97 12.89
CA MET A 264 -2.64 1.10 13.53
C MET A 264 -3.67 1.91 14.32
N MET A 265 -3.20 2.86 15.12
CA MET A 265 -4.07 3.77 15.90
C MET A 265 -5.00 4.55 14.98
N TRP A 266 -4.48 5.10 13.88
CA TRP A 266 -5.26 5.85 12.90
C TRP A 266 -6.41 5.01 12.32
N HIS A 267 -6.15 3.75 11.99
CA HIS A 267 -7.17 2.86 11.44
C HIS A 267 -8.20 2.47 12.52
N LEU A 268 -7.75 2.14 13.72
CA LEU A 268 -8.63 1.81 14.85
C LEU A 268 -9.57 2.96 15.21
N LEU A 269 -9.12 4.22 15.07
CA LEU A 269 -9.96 5.40 15.28
C LEU A 269 -11.01 5.60 14.17
N LEU A 270 -10.67 5.31 12.91
CA LEU A 270 -11.59 5.46 11.78
C LEU A 270 -12.61 4.32 11.66
N THR A 271 -12.26 3.13 12.12
CA THR A 271 -13.12 1.93 12.06
C THR A 271 -14.51 2.14 12.68
N PRO A 272 -14.66 2.65 13.92
CA PRO A 272 -15.98 2.88 14.49
C PRO A 272 -16.75 3.96 13.73
N LEU A 273 -16.07 5.01 13.24
CA LEU A 273 -16.72 6.06 12.45
C LEU A 273 -17.27 5.50 11.13
N ALA A 274 -16.53 4.61 10.48
CA ALA A 274 -17.00 3.93 9.28
C ALA A 274 -18.11 2.92 9.58
N ALA A 275 -18.01 2.16 10.68
CA ALA A 275 -19.04 1.22 11.10
C ALA A 275 -20.38 1.91 11.43
N LEU A 276 -20.34 3.15 11.90
CA LEU A 276 -21.53 3.99 12.13
C LEU A 276 -22.06 4.68 10.86
N GLY A 277 -21.40 4.54 9.71
CA GLY A 277 -21.82 5.15 8.45
C GLY A 277 -21.39 6.62 8.25
N TYR A 278 -20.55 7.18 9.13
CA TYR A 278 -20.06 8.55 8.98
C TYR A 278 -18.94 8.71 7.95
N VAL A 279 -18.26 7.61 7.60
CA VAL A 279 -17.15 7.63 6.65
C VAL A 279 -17.59 7.01 5.32
N GLN A 280 -17.64 7.84 4.29
CA GLN A 280 -17.89 7.38 2.93
C GLN A 280 -16.64 6.73 2.32
N PRO A 281 -16.78 5.83 1.31
CA PRO A 281 -15.65 5.13 0.70
C PRO A 281 -14.52 6.04 0.17
N TRP A 282 -14.87 7.17 -0.45
CA TRP A 282 -13.87 8.12 -0.95
C TRP A 282 -13.07 8.78 0.19
N LEU A 283 -13.73 9.07 1.32
CA LEU A 283 -13.07 9.64 2.49
C LEU A 283 -12.12 8.61 3.10
N ALA A 284 -12.55 7.34 3.21
CA ALA A 284 -11.68 6.24 3.61
C ALA A 284 -10.40 6.19 2.75
N ALA A 285 -10.53 6.25 1.41
CA ALA A 285 -9.37 6.24 0.51
C ALA A 285 -8.38 7.40 0.77
N ILE A 286 -8.88 8.62 0.96
CA ILE A 286 -8.04 9.78 1.30
C ILE A 286 -7.31 9.55 2.62
N THR A 287 -8.00 9.07 3.65
CA THR A 287 -7.37 8.82 4.96
C THR A 287 -6.28 7.74 4.90
N MET A 288 -6.44 6.72 4.05
CA MET A 288 -5.42 5.68 3.84
C MET A 288 -4.18 6.23 3.14
N LEU A 289 -4.36 7.13 2.17
CA LEU A 289 -3.27 7.84 1.52
C LEU A 289 -2.51 8.73 2.51
N VAL A 290 -3.23 9.48 3.36
CA VAL A 290 -2.64 10.33 4.40
C VAL A 290 -1.82 9.51 5.40
N SER A 291 -2.33 8.37 5.85
CA SER A 291 -1.60 7.47 6.77
C SER A 291 -0.29 6.97 6.13
N SER A 292 -0.34 6.55 4.87
CA SER A 292 0.83 6.07 4.11
C SER A 292 1.87 7.18 3.90
N LEU A 293 1.41 8.40 3.59
CA LEU A 293 2.28 9.56 3.43
C LEU A 293 2.94 9.94 4.77
N ALA A 294 2.21 9.87 5.88
CA ALA A 294 2.76 10.16 7.21
C ALA A 294 3.91 9.19 7.57
N VAL A 295 3.74 7.90 7.29
CA VAL A 295 4.80 6.87 7.44
C VAL A 295 6.04 7.22 6.61
N ALA A 296 5.84 7.57 5.34
CA ALA A 296 6.93 7.96 4.44
C ALA A 296 7.65 9.24 4.91
N VAL A 297 6.91 10.26 5.35
CA VAL A 297 7.47 11.50 5.88
C VAL A 297 8.28 11.24 7.15
N ASN A 298 7.81 10.38 8.05
CA ASN A 298 8.55 10.06 9.27
C ASN A 298 9.86 9.31 8.97
N ALA A 299 9.86 8.40 7.99
CA ALA A 299 11.08 7.76 7.50
C ALA A 299 12.04 8.78 6.85
N LEU A 300 11.53 9.76 6.09
CA LEU A 300 12.34 10.84 5.52
C LEU A 300 12.95 11.74 6.60
N ARG A 301 12.25 11.98 7.72
CA ARG A 301 12.78 12.71 8.88
C ARG A 301 14.00 11.98 9.49
N LEU A 302 13.94 10.65 9.60
CA LEU A 302 15.08 9.83 10.03
C LEU A 302 16.28 10.00 9.11
N TYR A 303 16.07 9.83 7.79
CA TYR A 303 17.13 9.99 6.79
C TYR A 303 17.80 11.37 6.86
N ARG A 304 17.00 12.45 6.93
CA ARG A 304 17.52 13.83 7.01
C ARG A 304 18.34 14.06 8.27
N ARG A 305 17.84 13.62 9.42
CA ARG A 305 18.52 13.75 10.72
C ARG A 305 19.87 13.01 10.72
N GLN A 306 19.88 11.76 10.30
CA GLN A 306 21.10 10.93 10.27
C GLN A 306 22.12 11.46 9.27
N SER A 307 21.67 11.91 8.10
CA SER A 307 22.54 12.53 7.10
C SER A 307 23.21 13.80 7.60
N TYR A 308 22.48 14.61 8.38
CA TYR A 308 22.99 15.83 9.01
C TYR A 308 24.02 15.51 10.11
N GLU A 309 23.69 14.62 11.05
CA GLU A 309 24.61 14.19 12.12
C GLU A 309 25.93 13.63 11.55
N LEU A 310 25.86 12.79 10.51
CA LEU A 310 27.02 12.23 9.83
C LEU A 310 27.84 13.27 9.03
N ALA A 311 27.22 14.36 8.57
CA ALA A 311 27.94 15.46 7.92
C ALA A 311 28.73 16.29 8.95
N HIS A 312 28.14 16.55 10.11
CA HIS A 312 28.77 17.34 11.18
C HIS A 312 29.91 16.61 11.88
N VAL A 313 29.78 15.31 12.15
CA VAL A 313 30.87 14.51 12.76
C VAL A 313 32.12 14.47 11.87
N TRP A 314 31.96 14.53 10.54
CA TRP A 314 33.08 14.57 9.60
C TRP A 314 33.63 15.98 9.34
N ALA A 315 32.80 17.02 9.43
CA ALA A 315 33.28 18.40 9.38
C ALA A 315 34.12 18.80 10.62
N GLY A 316 33.98 18.06 11.73
CA GLY A 316 34.78 18.21 12.95
C GLY A 316 35.94 17.21 13.11
N GLY A 317 36.21 16.35 12.12
CA GLY A 317 37.43 15.53 12.07
C GLY A 317 38.65 16.40 11.73
N PRO A 318 39.87 16.06 12.18
CA PRO A 318 41.01 16.96 12.12
C PRO A 318 41.23 17.50 10.70
N ALA A 319 41.22 18.82 10.57
CA ALA A 319 41.73 19.52 9.41
C ALA A 319 43.21 19.16 9.24
N GLY A 320 43.52 18.11 8.48
CA GLY A 320 44.88 17.60 8.42
C GLY A 320 45.06 16.42 7.47
N SER A 321 44.73 16.61 6.19
CA SER A 321 45.45 16.01 5.04
C SER A 321 44.70 16.37 3.75
N ARG A 322 44.66 17.66 3.44
CA ARG A 322 44.62 18.04 2.02
C ARG A 322 45.98 17.65 1.46
N LEU A 323 45.95 16.64 0.60
CA LEU A 323 46.81 16.44 -0.56
C LEU A 323 47.96 17.45 -0.65
N GLY A 324 49.15 17.01 -0.26
CA GLY A 324 50.40 17.43 -0.91
C GLY A 324 50.65 16.52 -2.11
#